data_AF-A0A0L0KLL1-F1
#
_entry.id   AF-A0A0L0KLL1-F1
#
_cell.length_a   1.000
_cell.length_b   1.000
_cell.length_c   1.000
_cell.angle_alpha   90.00
_cell.angle_beta   90.00
_cell.angle_gamma   90.00
#
_symmetry.space_group_name_H-M   'P 1'
#
loop_
_entity.id
_entity.type
_entity.pdbx_description
1 polymer ?
#
loop_
_entity_poly.entity_id
_entity_poly.type
_entity_poly.pdbx_seq_one_letter_code
_entity_poly.pdbx_strand_id
1 'polypeptide(L)'
;MEAAVRALANTTLSVLRGTTTDEFGDEADNSTVIASGLPASLIEQVRQSYTPENPTPRVVRYSIARVNADTDIRETDRVKDERSNRTYIVQAVSQTGGLGIVNDLRLDLKHTT
;
A
#
# COMPACT_ATOMS: atom_id res chain seq x y z
N MET A 1 -9.92 -28.50 6.08
CA MET A 1 -10.50 -27.54 5.12
C MET A 1 -9.83 -26.19 5.39
N GLU A 2 -8.76 -25.90 4.66
CA GLU A 2 -8.03 -24.63 4.78
C GLU A 2 -8.88 -23.56 4.09
N ALA A 3 -9.36 -22.58 4.85
CA ALA A 3 -10.13 -21.49 4.29
C ALA A 3 -9.21 -20.70 3.35
N ALA A 4 -9.46 -20.78 2.04
CA ALA A 4 -8.85 -19.89 1.07
C ALA A 4 -9.15 -18.45 1.53
N VAL A 5 -8.12 -17.76 2.01
CA VAL A 5 -8.23 -16.39 2.54
C VAL A 5 -8.49 -15.46 1.37
N ARG A 6 -9.75 -15.40 0.95
CA ARG A 6 -10.23 -14.44 -0.04
C ARG A 6 -10.21 -13.09 0.68
N ALA A 7 -9.29 -12.22 0.29
CA ALA A 7 -9.15 -10.92 0.90
C ALA A 7 -10.49 -10.17 0.72
N LEU A 8 -11.28 -10.06 1.79
CA LEU A 8 -12.48 -9.23 1.77
C LEU A 8 -12.00 -7.80 1.54
N ALA A 9 -12.42 -7.20 0.42
CA ALA A 9 -12.21 -5.78 0.19
C ALA A 9 -12.94 -5.02 1.31
N ASN A 10 -12.18 -4.55 2.30
CA ASN A 10 -12.70 -3.83 3.45
C ASN A 10 -12.76 -2.32 3.18
N THR A 11 -12.10 -1.87 2.10
CA THR A 11 -12.01 -0.46 1.71
C THR A 11 -11.80 -0.28 0.21
N THR A 12 -11.86 0.98 -0.23
CA THR A 12 -11.47 1.43 -1.57
C THR A 12 -10.24 2.33 -1.49
N LEU A 13 -9.33 2.14 -2.44
CA LEU A 13 -8.12 2.95 -2.57
C LEU A 13 -8.20 3.83 -3.82
N SER A 14 -7.67 5.04 -3.67
CA SER A 14 -7.34 5.95 -4.75
C SER A 14 -5.82 5.99 -4.92
N VAL A 15 -5.31 5.77 -6.12
CA VAL A 15 -3.88 5.88 -6.46
C VAL A 15 -3.59 7.31 -6.88
N LEU A 16 -2.65 7.94 -6.17
CA LEU A 16 -2.14 9.28 -6.38
C LEU A 16 -0.75 9.18 -7.02
N ARG A 17 -0.59 9.73 -8.23
CA ARG A 17 0.69 9.78 -8.93
C ARG A 17 0.87 11.13 -9.60
N GLY A 18 2.10 11.63 -9.54
CA GLY A 18 2.53 12.81 -10.25
C GLY A 18 3.43 13.67 -9.38
N THR A 19 4.25 14.47 -10.03
CA THR A 19 4.96 15.57 -9.40
C THR A 19 4.48 16.86 -10.05
N THR A 20 4.34 17.91 -9.25
CA THR A 20 4.01 19.26 -9.69
C THR A 20 5.18 20.14 -9.33
N THR A 21 5.43 21.17 -10.13
CA THR A 21 6.42 22.16 -9.77
C THR A 21 5.74 23.17 -8.84
N ASP A 22 6.30 23.40 -7.66
CA ASP A 22 5.82 24.46 -6.76
C ASP A 22 6.17 25.85 -7.31
N GLU A 23 5.62 26.92 -6.72
CA GLU A 23 5.89 28.31 -7.12
C GLU A 23 7.38 28.69 -7.07
N PHE A 24 8.18 27.91 -6.35
CA PHE A 24 9.63 28.08 -6.20
C PHE A 24 10.47 27.23 -7.18
N GLY A 25 9.85 26.43 -8.06
CA GLY A 25 10.58 25.61 -9.03
C GLY A 25 10.97 24.21 -8.52
N ASP A 26 10.63 23.86 -7.28
CA ASP A 26 10.90 22.55 -6.70
C ASP A 26 9.85 21.51 -7.12
N GLU A 27 10.27 20.24 -7.28
CA GLU A 27 9.33 19.13 -7.47
C GLU A 27 8.58 18.87 -6.16
N ALA A 28 7.34 19.32 -6.12
CA ALA A 28 6.37 18.98 -5.10
C ALA A 28 5.55 17.78 -5.53
N ASP A 29 5.06 17.05 -4.54
CA ASP A 29 4.25 15.88 -4.77
C ASP A 29 2.84 16.24 -5.26
N ASN A 30 2.45 15.73 -6.42
CA ASN A 30 1.12 15.96 -6.95
C ASN A 30 0.14 14.85 -6.50
N SER A 31 -1.04 15.25 -6.05
CA SER A 31 -2.14 14.36 -5.66
C SER A 31 -3.08 14.06 -6.83
N THR A 32 -2.53 13.99 -8.04
CA THR A 32 -3.33 13.62 -9.22
C THR A 32 -3.79 12.19 -9.10
N VAL A 33 -5.12 11.99 -9.06
CA VAL A 33 -5.74 10.68 -8.93
C VAL A 33 -5.68 9.98 -10.29
N ILE A 34 -4.88 8.91 -10.39
CA ILE A 34 -4.78 8.09 -11.59
C ILE A 34 -5.90 7.05 -11.65
N ALA A 35 -6.27 6.50 -10.49
CA ALA A 35 -7.32 5.52 -10.35
C ALA A 35 -8.01 5.71 -9.00
N SER A 36 -9.33 5.59 -8.95
CA SER A 36 -10.15 5.74 -7.74
C SER A 36 -11.15 4.60 -7.62
N GLY A 37 -11.64 4.34 -6.40
CA GLY A 37 -12.61 3.27 -6.17
C GLY A 37 -12.04 1.87 -6.33
N LEU A 38 -10.71 1.69 -6.20
CA LEU A 38 -10.08 0.39 -6.35
C LEU A 38 -10.39 -0.48 -5.13
N PRO A 39 -11.09 -1.61 -5.28
CA PRO A 39 -11.41 -2.47 -4.15
C PRO A 39 -10.12 -3.06 -3.60
N ALA A 40 -9.85 -2.79 -2.32
CA ALA A 40 -8.64 -3.24 -1.67
C ALA A 40 -8.91 -3.84 -0.30
N SER A 41 -8.05 -4.78 0.07
CA SER A 41 -8.00 -5.29 1.45
C SER A 41 -6.81 -4.66 2.17
N LEU A 42 -7.07 -3.67 3.02
CA LEU A 42 -6.08 -2.98 3.83
C LEU A 42 -6.00 -3.63 5.22
N ILE A 43 -4.81 -4.13 5.58
CA ILE A 43 -4.53 -4.79 6.86
C ILE A 43 -3.37 -4.05 7.52
N GLU A 44 -3.58 -3.51 8.72
CA GLU A 44 -2.48 -2.96 9.52
C GLU A 44 -1.79 -4.10 10.27
N GLN A 45 -0.48 -4.27 10.04
CA GLN A 45 0.30 -5.29 10.71
C GLN A 45 1.41 -4.65 11.54
N VAL A 46 1.49 -5.06 12.80
CA VAL A 46 2.52 -4.65 13.73
C VAL A 46 3.56 -5.75 13.79
N ARG A 47 4.81 -5.46 13.43
CA ARG A 47 5.94 -6.37 13.68
C ARG A 47 6.81 -5.80 14.77
N GLN A 48 6.93 -6.57 15.83
CA GLN A 48 7.92 -6.35 16.88
C GLN A 48 9.13 -7.21 16.53
N SER A 49 10.27 -6.59 16.25
CA SER A 49 11.53 -7.30 16.09
C SER A 49 12.34 -7.18 17.37
N TYR A 50 12.62 -8.32 18.01
CA TYR A 50 13.55 -8.42 19.13
C TYR A 50 14.95 -8.71 18.60
N THR A 51 15.88 -7.78 18.81
CA THR A 51 17.31 -8.02 18.59
C THR A 51 17.98 -8.06 19.96
N PRO A 52 18.76 -9.12 20.29
CA PRO A 52 19.37 -9.29 21.62
C PRO A 52 20.38 -8.18 21.99
N GLU A 53 20.83 -7.43 20.99
CA GLU A 53 21.82 -6.37 21.05
C GLU A 53 21.23 -4.97 21.32
N ASN A 54 19.90 -4.81 21.32
CA ASN A 54 19.27 -3.51 21.58
C ASN A 54 17.98 -3.67 22.42
N PRO A 55 17.96 -3.27 23.70
CA PRO A 55 16.84 -3.49 24.61
C PRO A 55 15.62 -2.58 24.34
N THR A 56 15.66 -1.72 23.32
CA THR A 56 14.51 -0.91 22.91
C THR A 56 13.71 -1.62 21.82
N PRO A 57 12.45 -2.05 22.09
CA PRO A 57 11.63 -2.73 21.10
C PRO A 57 11.33 -1.78 19.94
N ARG A 58 11.84 -2.09 18.75
CA ARG A 58 11.50 -1.34 17.54
C ARG A 58 10.18 -1.87 17.00
N VAL A 59 9.11 -1.11 17.23
CA VAL A 59 7.79 -1.39 16.68
C VAL A 59 7.71 -0.78 15.29
N VAL A 60 7.87 -1.62 14.25
CA VAL A 60 7.62 -1.18 12.88
C VAL A 60 6.19 -1.51 12.53
N ARG A 61 5.38 -0.47 12.33
CA ARG A 61 4.02 -0.60 11.79
C ARG A 61 4.12 -0.53 10.28
N TYR A 62 3.65 -1.56 9.60
CA TYR A 62 3.48 -1.55 8.16
C TYR A 62 2.05 -1.92 7.84
N SER A 63 1.49 -1.26 6.83
CA SER A 63 0.17 -1.59 6.32
C SER A 63 0.35 -2.43 5.08
N ILE A 64 -0.42 -3.49 4.91
CA ILE A 64 -0.42 -4.31 3.70
C ILE A 64 -1.75 -4.07 3.01
N ALA A 65 -1.72 -3.69 1.74
CA ALA A 65 -2.91 -3.66 0.90
C ALA A 65 -2.86 -4.79 -0.13
N ARG A 66 -4.00 -5.39 -0.42
CA ARG A 66 -4.17 -6.29 -1.57
C ARG A 66 -5.13 -5.67 -2.57
N VAL A 67 -4.73 -5.60 -3.83
CA VAL A 67 -5.55 -5.06 -4.92
C VAL A 67 -5.58 -6.02 -6.11
N ASN A 68 -6.54 -5.86 -7.00
CA ASN A 68 -6.63 -6.65 -8.22
C ASN A 68 -5.37 -6.52 -9.08
N ALA A 69 -5.01 -7.60 -9.78
CA ALA A 69 -3.83 -7.66 -10.63
C ALA A 69 -3.80 -6.69 -11.80
N ASP A 70 -4.97 -6.34 -12.36
CA ASP A 70 -5.11 -5.38 -13.46
C ASP A 70 -4.91 -3.92 -13.03
N THR A 71 -4.62 -3.66 -11.75
CA THR A 71 -4.45 -2.30 -11.25
C THR A 71 -3.03 -1.80 -11.53
N ASP A 72 -2.88 -0.70 -12.26
CA ASP A 72 -1.58 -0.04 -12.47
C ASP A 72 -1.14 0.66 -11.18
N ILE A 73 -0.42 -0.06 -10.32
CA ILE A 73 0.23 0.47 -9.11
C ILE A 73 1.72 0.17 -9.20
N ARG A 74 2.52 1.19 -8.95
CA ARG A 74 3.98 1.13 -8.96
C ARG A 74 4.54 1.38 -7.58
N GLU A 75 5.76 0.90 -7.40
CA GLU A 75 6.60 1.31 -6.29
C GLU A 75 6.79 2.83 -6.36
N THR A 76 6.80 3.52 -5.21
CA THR A 76 6.79 5.00 -5.07
C THR A 76 5.46 5.71 -5.25
N ASP A 77 4.41 5.03 -5.72
CA ASP A 77 3.08 5.64 -5.75
C ASP A 77 2.54 5.91 -4.35
N ARG A 78 1.62 6.88 -4.26
CA ARG A 78 0.80 7.06 -3.08
C ARG A 78 -0.54 6.41 -3.28
N VAL A 79 -1.04 5.77 -2.23
CA VAL A 79 -2.42 5.29 -2.17
C VAL A 79 -3.13 5.98 -1.03
N LYS A 80 -4.32 6.46 -1.33
CA LYS A 80 -5.22 7.08 -0.38
C LYS A 80 -6.37 6.14 -0.10
N ASP A 81 -6.57 5.84 1.17
CA ASP A 81 -7.74 5.13 1.65
C ASP A 81 -8.95 6.06 1.63
N GLU A 82 -9.96 5.76 0.81
CA GLU A 82 -11.16 6.61 0.68
C GLU A 82 -12.05 6.53 1.93
N ARG A 83 -12.03 5.39 2.63
CA ARG A 83 -12.84 5.18 3.83
C ARG A 83 -12.31 5.95 5.04
N SER A 84 -11.02 5.88 5.30
CA SER A 84 -10.37 6.53 6.46
C SER A 84 -9.71 7.87 6.10
N ASN A 85 -9.69 8.23 4.81
CA ASN A 85 -9.04 9.43 4.27
C ASN A 85 -7.52 9.50 4.57
N ARG A 86 -6.89 8.34 4.79
CA ARG A 86 -5.46 8.23 5.13
C ARG A 86 -4.63 8.01 3.88
N THR A 87 -3.47 8.65 3.80
CA THR A 87 -2.55 8.48 2.68
C THR A 87 -1.37 7.61 3.11
N TYR A 88 -1.01 6.68 2.23
CA TYR A 88 0.08 5.75 2.40
C TYR A 88 0.99 5.81 1.18
N ILE A 89 2.27 5.52 1.38
CA ILE A 89 3.26 5.40 0.30
C ILE A 89 3.50 3.91 0.04
N VAL A 90 3.46 3.52 -1.23
CA VAL A 90 3.78 2.17 -1.69
C VAL A 90 5.29 1.98 -1.64
N GLN A 91 5.75 1.13 -0.72
CA GLN A 91 7.18 0.79 -0.59
C GLN A 91 7.58 -0.35 -1.52
N ALA A 92 6.72 -1.35 -1.66
CA ALA A 92 6.98 -2.49 -2.52
C ALA A 92 5.68 -3.03 -3.10
N VAL A 93 5.75 -3.47 -4.35
CA VAL A 93 4.67 -4.19 -5.03
C VAL A 93 5.16 -5.59 -5.29
N SER A 94 4.45 -6.57 -4.74
CA SER A 94 4.76 -7.99 -4.90
C SER A 94 3.56 -8.70 -5.51
N GLN A 95 3.78 -9.40 -6.61
CA GLN A 95 2.80 -10.33 -7.17
C GLN A 95 3.30 -11.75 -6.94
N THR A 96 2.66 -12.48 -6.03
CA THR A 96 3.01 -13.90 -5.86
C THR A 96 2.47 -14.67 -7.05
N GLY A 97 3.29 -14.92 -8.08
CA GLY A 97 2.91 -15.74 -9.23
C GLY A 97 2.76 -17.22 -8.84
N GLY A 98 1.57 -17.79 -9.04
CA GLY A 98 1.35 -19.22 -9.05
C GLY A 98 1.13 -19.69 -10.49
N LEU A 99 1.60 -20.89 -10.86
CA LEU A 99 1.39 -21.44 -12.20
C LEU A 99 -0.11 -21.47 -12.52
N GLY A 100 -0.55 -20.64 -13.48
CA GLY A 100 -1.92 -20.59 -13.98
C GLY A 100 -2.92 -19.73 -13.17
N ILE A 101 -2.48 -19.01 -12.13
CA ILE A 101 -3.36 -18.13 -11.33
C ILE A 101 -2.78 -16.71 -11.32
N VAL A 102 -3.55 -15.76 -11.84
CA VAL A 102 -3.28 -14.34 -11.65
C VAL A 102 -3.70 -13.99 -10.22
N ASN A 103 -2.72 -13.89 -9.32
CA ASN A 103 -2.96 -13.51 -7.93
C ASN A 103 -3.05 -11.98 -7.81
N ASP A 104 -3.78 -11.55 -6.78
CA ASP A 104 -3.86 -10.16 -6.35
C ASP A 104 -2.45 -9.57 -6.10
N LEU A 105 -2.30 -8.29 -6.42
CA LEU A 105 -1.10 -7.54 -6.09
C LEU A 105 -1.08 -7.28 -4.59
N ARG A 106 0.03 -7.65 -3.95
CA ARG A 106 0.33 -7.30 -2.57
C ARG A 106 1.17 -6.03 -2.57
N LEU A 107 0.71 -5.03 -1.84
CA LEU A 107 1.37 -3.76 -1.65
C LEU A 107 1.82 -3.67 -0.20
N ASP A 108 3.11 -3.43 0.01
CA ASP A 108 3.64 -3.07 1.31
C ASP A 108 3.63 -1.54 1.42
N LEU A 109 2.85 -1.03 2.37
CA LEU A 109 2.54 0.38 2.54
C LEU A 109 3.20 0.95 3.79
N LYS A 110 3.70 2.18 3.65
CA LYS A 110 4.15 3.01 4.76
C LYS A 110 3.13 4.08 5.05
N HIS A 111 2.76 4.23 6.33
CA HIS A 111 2.03 5.41 6.75
C HIS A 111 2.95 6.63 6.69
N THR A 112 2.50 7.68 6.01
CA THR A 112 3.13 9.00 6.08
C THR A 112 2.27 9.86 7.01
N THR A 113 2.89 10.48 8.01
CA THR A 113 2.26 11.47 8.88
C THR A 113 2.40 12.85 8.25
#